data_AF-A0A7S0XUJ1-F1
#
_entry.id   AF-A0A7S0XUJ1-F1
#
_cell.length_a   1.000
_cell.length_b   1.000
_cell.length_c   1.000
_cell.angle_alpha   90.00
_cell.angle_beta   90.00
_cell.angle_gamma   90.00
#
_symmetry.space_group_name_H-M   'P 1'
#
loop_
_entity.id
_entity.type
_entity.pdbx_description
1 polymer ?
#
loop_
_entity_poly.entity_id
_entity_poly.type
_entity_poly.pdbx_seq_one_letter_code
_entity_poly.pdbx_strand_id
1 'polypeptide(L)'
;PTLVIRGTGLYELWRTGRYQNYSPTLLIDVVAHILALVPPWTRIYRIQRDIPMPLVTSGVENGNLRELALARMRELGLRCRDIRTREVGIVDIHQKVLPEQVHLMRRDYVSNGGWET
;
A
#
# COMPACT_ATOMS: atom_id res chain seq x y z
N PRO A 1 3.88 0.84 -7.10
CA PRO A 1 5.35 1.02 -7.33
C PRO A 1 5.64 1.24 -8.81
N THR A 2 6.74 1.92 -9.13
CA THR A 2 7.16 2.18 -10.52
C THR A 2 7.59 0.87 -11.19
N LEU A 3 7.13 0.64 -12.41
CA LEU A 3 7.42 -0.55 -13.22
C LEU A 3 8.14 -0.12 -14.49
N VAL A 4 9.11 -0.92 -14.93
CA VAL A 4 9.80 -0.73 -16.20
C VAL A 4 9.07 -1.54 -17.26
N ILE A 5 8.57 -0.85 -18.29
CA ILE A 5 7.80 -1.45 -19.40
C ILE A 5 8.53 -1.12 -20.70
N ARG A 6 8.65 -2.11 -21.60
CA ARG A 6 9.28 -1.92 -22.91
C ARG A 6 8.61 -0.79 -23.69
N GLY A 7 9.42 0.00 -24.40
CA GLY A 7 8.94 1.14 -25.19
C GLY A 7 8.68 2.42 -24.41
N THR A 8 9.00 2.46 -23.11
CA THR A 8 8.94 3.68 -22.30
C THR A 8 10.32 4.34 -22.16
N GLY A 9 10.38 5.65 -21.89
CA GLY A 9 11.66 6.32 -21.61
C GLY A 9 12.38 5.75 -20.39
N LEU A 10 11.64 5.24 -19.40
CA LEU A 10 12.21 4.58 -18.23
C LEU A 10 12.96 3.29 -18.59
N TYR A 11 12.51 2.57 -19.61
CA TYR A 11 13.19 1.38 -20.11
C TYR A 11 14.58 1.68 -20.65
N GLU A 12 14.77 2.81 -21.33
CA GLU A 12 16.09 3.22 -21.83
C GLU A 12 17.06 3.58 -20.69
N LEU A 13 16.55 4.18 -19.61
CA LEU A 13 17.34 4.44 -18.40
C LEU A 13 17.73 3.15 -17.70
N TRP A 14 16.80 2.20 -17.57
CA TRP A 14 17.06 0.88 -17.01
C TRP A 14 18.08 0.09 -17.87
N ARG A 15 17.92 0.08 -19.20
CA ARG A 15 18.82 -0.59 -20.14
C ARG A 15 20.26 -0.06 -20.06
N THR A 16 20.41 1.23 -19.76
CA THR A 16 21.73 1.88 -19.62
C THR A 16 22.28 1.83 -18.18
N GLY A 17 21.61 1.13 -17.26
CA GLY A 17 22.03 1.02 -15.86
C GLY A 17 21.83 2.29 -15.03
N ARG A 18 21.19 3.33 -15.59
CA ARG A 18 20.92 4.61 -14.91
C ARG A 18 19.68 4.60 -14.03
N TYR A 19 18.89 3.53 -14.10
CA TYR A 19 17.74 3.31 -13.24
C TYR A 19 17.70 1.85 -12.80
N GLN A 20 17.48 1.65 -11.50
CA GLN A 20 17.30 0.33 -10.92
C GLN A 20 16.07 0.35 -10.01
N ASN A 21 15.20 -0.65 -10.15
CA ASN A 21 14.08 -0.83 -9.23
C ASN A 21 14.59 -1.29 -7.86
N TYR A 22 13.80 -1.05 -6.82
CA TYR A 22 14.06 -1.65 -5.52
C TYR A 22 14.05 -3.17 -5.60
N SER A 23 14.86 -3.80 -4.74
CA SER A 23 14.71 -5.23 -4.49
C SER A 23 13.31 -5.51 -3.93
N PRO A 24 12.75 -6.72 -4.15
CA PRO A 24 11.44 -7.08 -3.61
C PRO A 24 11.34 -6.88 -2.09
N THR A 25 12.40 -7.24 -1.35
CA THR A 25 12.46 -7.09 0.11
C THR A 25 12.40 -5.63 0.55
N LEU A 26 13.25 -4.77 -0.03
CA LEU A 26 13.26 -3.35 0.26
C LEU A 26 11.91 -2.69 -0.06
N LEU A 27 11.30 -3.09 -1.18
CA LEU A 27 10.00 -2.55 -1.56
C LEU A 27 8.90 -2.91 -0.56
N ILE A 28 8.87 -4.16 -0.10
CA ILE A 28 7.91 -4.62 0.93
C ILE A 28 8.11 -3.82 2.22
N ASP A 29 9.37 -3.64 2.64
CA ASP A 29 9.71 -2.87 3.84
C ASP A 29 9.26 -1.42 3.73
N VAL A 30 9.55 -0.75 2.61
CA VAL A 30 9.13 0.65 2.38
C VAL A 30 7.60 0.77 2.43
N VAL A 31 6.88 -0.14 1.78
CA VAL A 31 5.41 -0.11 1.78
C VAL A 31 4.86 -0.37 3.18
N ALA A 32 5.43 -1.29 3.94
CA ALA A 32 5.03 -1.56 5.32
C ALA A 32 5.15 -0.32 6.22
N HIS A 33 6.27 0.41 6.11
CA HIS A 33 6.47 1.66 6.87
C HIS A 33 5.52 2.77 6.41
N ILE A 34 5.29 2.92 5.11
CA ILE A 34 4.31 3.89 4.59
C ILE A 34 2.91 3.59 5.16
N LEU A 35 2.46 2.33 5.12
CA LEU A 35 1.16 1.93 5.63
C LEU A 35 1.01 2.18 7.14
N ALA A 36 2.09 2.10 7.91
CA ALA A 36 2.09 2.40 9.34
C ALA A 36 1.84 3.90 9.63
N LEU A 37 2.23 4.78 8.71
CA LEU A 37 2.06 6.24 8.83
C LEU A 37 0.69 6.73 8.35
N VAL A 38 -0.09 5.88 7.67
CA VAL A 38 -1.38 6.29 7.10
C VAL A 38 -2.37 6.65 8.21
N PRO A 39 -2.92 7.88 8.20
CA PRO A 39 -3.86 8.31 9.21
C PRO A 39 -5.24 7.64 9.03
N PRO A 40 -6.06 7.60 10.10
CA PRO A 40 -7.32 6.86 10.10
C PRO A 40 -8.44 7.45 9.23
N TRP A 41 -8.25 8.63 8.63
CA TRP A 41 -9.17 9.23 7.67
C TRP A 41 -8.73 9.02 6.21
N THR A 42 -7.64 8.29 5.95
CA THR A 42 -7.14 8.03 4.60
C THR A 42 -7.45 6.60 4.15
N ARG A 43 -7.91 6.46 2.90
CA ARG A 43 -8.15 5.17 2.24
C ARG A 43 -7.10 4.89 1.18
N ILE A 44 -6.38 3.78 1.32
CA ILE A 44 -5.48 3.29 0.27
C ILE A 44 -6.24 2.34 -0.66
N TYR A 45 -6.49 2.78 -1.88
CA TYR A 45 -7.27 2.03 -2.88
C TYR A 45 -6.52 0.81 -3.43
N ARG A 46 -5.35 1.05 -4.04
CA ARG A 46 -4.53 0.02 -4.68
C ARG A 46 -3.06 0.26 -4.34
N ILE A 47 -2.37 -0.79 -3.92
CA ILE A 47 -0.92 -0.74 -3.67
C ILE A 47 -0.15 -0.98 -4.96
N GLN A 48 -0.68 -1.80 -5.85
CA GLN A 48 -0.12 -2.12 -7.16
C GLN A 48 -1.22 -2.07 -8.23
N ARG A 49 -0.82 -1.97 -9.50
CA ARG A 49 -1.74 -1.95 -10.64
C ARG A 49 -1.79 -3.33 -11.28
N ASP A 50 -2.93 -3.67 -11.87
CA ASP A 50 -3.14 -4.91 -12.62
C ASP A 50 -2.51 -4.77 -14.01
N ILE A 51 -1.18 -4.88 -14.07
CA ILE A 51 -0.42 -4.91 -15.31
C ILE A 51 0.02 -6.36 -15.54
N PRO A 52 -0.26 -6.95 -16.71
CA PRO A 52 0.21 -8.29 -17.03
C PRO A 52 1.72 -8.41 -16.86
N MET A 53 2.17 -9.37 -16.04
CA MET A 53 3.59 -9.61 -15.75
C MET A 53 4.47 -9.80 -16.99
N PRO A 54 4.01 -10.43 -18.10
CA PRO A 54 4.82 -10.54 -19.32
C PRO A 54 5.21 -9.20 -19.96
N LEU A 55 4.51 -8.10 -19.65
CA LEU A 55 4.82 -6.76 -20.14
C LEU A 55 5.83 -6.02 -19.24
N VAL A 56 6.05 -6.50 -18.02
CA VAL A 56 6.93 -5.88 -17.03
C VAL A 56 8.35 -6.41 -17.23
N THR A 57 9.29 -5.52 -17.51
CA THR A 57 10.72 -5.86 -17.65
C THR A 57 11.43 -5.89 -16.31
N SER A 58 11.10 -4.96 -15.40
CA SER A 58 11.68 -4.89 -14.06
C SER A 58 10.74 -4.16 -13.10
N GLY A 59 10.73 -4.54 -11.82
CA GLY A 59 9.88 -3.95 -10.79
C GLY A 59 9.27 -4.98 -9.85
N VAL A 60 7.97 -4.82 -9.56
CA VAL A 60 7.23 -5.74 -8.67
C VAL A 60 7.05 -7.08 -9.38
N GLU A 61 7.58 -8.14 -8.77
CA GLU A 61 7.50 -9.50 -9.33
C GLU A 61 6.22 -10.24 -8.91
N ASN A 62 5.61 -9.83 -7.78
CA ASN A 62 4.50 -10.55 -7.16
C ASN A 62 3.18 -9.78 -7.26
N GLY A 63 2.10 -10.50 -7.59
CA GLY A 63 0.74 -9.99 -7.67
C GLY A 63 0.08 -9.65 -6.32
N ASN A 64 0.74 -9.89 -5.19
CA ASN A 64 0.15 -9.77 -3.85
C ASN A 64 0.92 -8.83 -2.91
N LEU A 65 1.50 -7.73 -3.41
CA LEU A 65 2.33 -6.82 -2.61
C LEU A 65 1.64 -6.29 -1.33
N ARG A 66 0.32 -6.11 -1.35
CA ARG A 66 -0.45 -5.68 -0.16
C ARG A 66 -0.36 -6.71 0.96
N GLU A 67 -0.54 -7.99 0.63
CA GLU A 67 -0.50 -9.08 1.59
C GLU A 67 0.90 -9.20 2.20
N LEU A 68 1.94 -9.16 1.35
CA LEU A 68 3.33 -9.19 1.78
C LEU A 68 3.68 -8.01 2.71
N ALA A 69 3.23 -6.80 2.38
CA ALA A 69 3.43 -5.63 3.23
C ALA A 69 2.71 -5.77 4.58
N LEU A 70 1.47 -6.26 4.61
CA LEU A 70 0.74 -6.47 5.85
C LEU A 70 1.37 -7.57 6.71
N ALA A 71 1.87 -8.65 6.11
CA ALA A 71 2.63 -9.68 6.81
C ALA A 71 3.90 -9.09 7.43
N ARG A 72 4.65 -8.30 6.66
CA ARG A 72 5.85 -7.62 7.15
C ARG A 72 5.56 -6.64 8.28
N MET A 73 4.46 -5.89 8.20
CA MET A 73 4.02 -5.02 9.30
C MET A 73 3.80 -5.81 10.60
N ARG A 74 3.22 -7.02 10.53
CA ARG A 74 3.04 -7.88 11.71
C ARG A 74 4.37 -8.31 12.32
N GLU A 75 5.33 -8.69 11.50
CA GLU A 75 6.69 -9.04 11.97
C GLU A 75 7.38 -7.86 12.68
N LEU A 76 7.16 -6.64 12.20
CA LEU A 76 7.71 -5.41 12.77
C LEU A 76 6.88 -4.86 13.95
N GLY A 77 5.78 -5.51 14.33
CA GLY A 77 4.87 -5.01 15.37
C GLY A 77 4.11 -3.72 15.01
N LEU A 78 4.06 -3.37 13.72
CA LEU A 78 3.38 -2.18 13.20
C LEU A 78 1.89 -2.45 12.96
N ARG A 79 1.07 -1.40 13.04
CA ARG A 79 -0.38 -1.47 12.79
C ARG A 79 -0.77 -0.59 11.62
N CYS A 80 -1.55 -1.12 10.68
CA CYS A 80 -2.18 -0.33 9.63
C CYS A 80 -3.46 0.31 10.19
N ARG A 81 -3.63 1.62 9.96
CA ARG A 81 -4.84 2.37 10.37
C ARG A 81 -5.64 2.89 9.19
N ASP A 82 -5.32 2.49 7.97
CA ASP A 82 -6.08 2.91 6.79
C ASP A 82 -7.57 2.53 6.91
N ILE A 83 -8.43 3.24 6.19
CA ILE A 83 -9.88 2.95 6.20
C ILE A 83 -10.14 1.53 5.66
N ARG A 84 -9.41 1.11 4.63
CA ARG A 84 -9.63 -0.17 3.93
C ARG A 84 -9.41 -1.39 4.84
N THR A 85 -8.44 -1.38 5.74
CA THR A 85 -8.20 -2.52 6.67
C THR A 85 -9.20 -2.57 7.81
N ARG A 86 -9.92 -1.47 8.08
CA ARG A 86 -10.88 -1.34 9.18
C ARG A 86 -12.34 -1.34 8.75
N GLU A 87 -12.62 -1.42 7.44
CA GLU A 87 -13.99 -1.50 6.94
C GLU A 87 -14.61 -2.86 7.27
N VAL A 88 -15.90 -2.86 7.65
CA VAL A 88 -16.59 -4.06 8.16
C VAL A 88 -16.49 -5.25 7.21
N GLY A 89 -16.59 -5.05 5.90
CA GLY A 89 -16.50 -6.13 4.92
C GLY A 89 -15.11 -6.80 4.90
N ILE A 90 -14.04 -6.03 5.09
CA ILE A 90 -12.68 -6.60 5.15
C ILE A 90 -12.44 -7.29 6.48
N VAL A 91 -12.87 -6.69 7.59
CA VAL A 91 -12.72 -7.29 8.93
C VAL A 91 -13.52 -8.59 9.03
N ASP A 92 -14.74 -8.64 8.48
CA ASP A 92 -15.58 -9.83 8.49
C ASP A 92 -14.92 -11.00 7.73
N ILE A 93 -14.40 -10.74 6.51
CA ILE A 93 -13.71 -11.76 5.70
C ILE A 93 -12.48 -12.35 6.44
N HIS A 94 -11.71 -11.53 7.15
CA HIS A 94 -10.41 -11.96 7.70
C HIS A 94 -10.46 -12.36 9.18
N GLN A 95 -11.36 -11.77 9.96
CA GLN A 95 -11.39 -11.90 11.43
C GLN A 95 -12.76 -12.39 11.94
N LYS A 96 -13.83 -12.28 11.15
CA LYS A 96 -15.22 -12.65 11.55
C LYS A 96 -15.64 -12.05 12.89
N VAL A 97 -15.25 -10.80 13.13
CA VAL A 97 -15.53 -10.07 14.38
C VAL A 97 -16.78 -9.21 14.17
N LEU A 98 -17.79 -9.42 15.02
CA LEU A 98 -18.95 -8.55 15.12
C LEU A 98 -18.72 -7.54 16.26
N PRO A 99 -18.95 -6.23 16.02
CA PRO A 99 -18.82 -5.23 17.07
C PRO A 99 -19.98 -5.34 18.06
N GLU A 100 -19.67 -5.50 19.34
CA GLU A 100 -20.67 -5.47 20.43
C GLU A 100 -21.00 -4.03 20.86
N GLN A 101 -20.05 -3.10 20.68
CA GLN A 101 -20.16 -1.71 21.07
C GLN A 101 -19.68 -0.80 19.95
N VAL A 102 -20.51 0.17 19.57
CA VAL A 102 -20.21 1.14 18.51
C VAL A 102 -20.35 2.54 19.06
N HIS A 103 -19.33 3.36 18.82
CA HIS A 103 -19.29 4.76 19.24
C HIS A 103 -19.11 5.68 18.03
N LEU A 104 -19.76 6.84 18.09
CA LEU A 104 -19.50 7.92 17.14
C LEU A 104 -18.12 8.52 17.44
N MET A 105 -17.24 8.53 16.45
CA MET A 105 -15.89 9.09 16.55
C MET A 105 -15.75 10.24 15.55
N ARG A 106 -15.26 11.39 16.02
CA ARG A 106 -14.94 12.56 15.19
C ARG A 106 -13.43 12.83 15.24
N ARG A 107 -12.84 13.24 14.11
CA ARG A 107 -11.42 13.56 14.00
C ARG A 107 -11.26 14.74 13.06
N ASP A 108 -10.83 15.85 13.61
CA ASP A 108 -10.66 17.08 12.84
C ASP A 108 -9.19 17.26 12.47
N TYR A 109 -8.93 17.82 11.29
CA TYR A 109 -7.58 18.13 10.82
C TYR A 109 -7.55 19.32 9.85
N VAL A 110 -6.41 20.01 9.79
CA VAL A 110 -6.20 21.13 8.86
C VAL A 110 -5.62 20.59 7.55
N SER A 111 -6.16 21.05 6.42
CA SER A 111 -5.68 20.67 5.09
C SER A 111 -5.87 21.83 4.12
N ASN A 112 -4.82 22.19 3.36
CA ASN A 112 -4.88 23.22 2.32
C ASN A 112 -5.50 24.56 2.77
N GLY A 113 -5.30 24.96 4.03
CA GLY A 113 -5.86 26.18 4.63
C GLY A 113 -7.32 26.05 5.13
N GLY A 114 -7.97 24.90 4.93
CA GLY A 114 -9.30 24.59 5.43
C GLY A 114 -9.29 23.69 6.68
N TRP A 115 -10.48 23.52 7.26
CA TRP A 115 -10.76 22.64 8.41
C TRP A 115 -11.63 21.46 7.98
N GLU A 116 -11.09 20.25 8.08
CA GLU A 116 -11.78 19.00 7.81
C GLU A 116 -12.33 18.44 9.13
N THR A 117 -13.59 18.00 9.14
CA THR A 117 -14.32 17.50 10.32
C THR A 117 -14.88 16.11 10.06
#